data_AF-A0A2V9IWV1-F1
#
_entry.id   AF-A0A2V9IWV1-F1
#
_cell.length_a   1.000
_cell.length_b   1.000
_cell.length_c   1.000
_cell.angle_alpha   90.00
_cell.angle_beta   90.00
_cell.angle_gamma   90.00
#
_symmetry.space_group_name_H-M   'P 1'
#
loop_
_entity.id
_entity.type
_entity.pdbx_description
1 polymer ?
#
loop_
_entity_poly.entity_id
_entity_poly.type
_entity_poly.pdbx_seq_one_letter_code
_entity_poly.pdbx_strand_id
1 'polypeptide(L)'
;MNGHPQQMVVAWPARLLPSGREGGKRTPLGGVCMRTIAVVNQKGGCGKTITSINLSAFLAREQRRVLLVDMDPQGHATLGLLTDAVHPSRTMYEVFVEEPGARLTVLRDVILTVRENLDVAPADILLSGVPEALAGQIGREDILSDALAGLRDDYDYVIVDCPPSVGLLTFNALKACSEAIVPVDPSFFALHGIGKLLETFDVLAKETGHQIAVRALVTLYSGRTAFAKAVADDIRHHLSGRHFDTVIRYSVKLGEAASHGIPIAHYCQRCAGFEDYEALATEVLQQEATIEGHAVLGIADDHYAGPLTPVVTSKEVVFAIEARHAAQVQVMGDFNDWNLDGSEMEPGDGIWKKVVNLPPGRYRYRYIVDGRWQSDPLNAAVEPSPYGGHNSILVVDQQFAG
;
A
#
# COMPACT_ATOMS: atom_id res chain seq x y z
N MET A 1 55.89 -21.52 -6.84
CA MET A 1 55.39 -20.16 -7.16
C MET A 1 53.88 -20.24 -7.27
N ASN A 2 53.16 -20.07 -6.16
CA ASN A 2 51.70 -20.01 -6.13
C ASN A 2 51.31 -18.67 -5.51
N GLY A 3 50.78 -17.76 -6.33
CA GLY A 3 50.28 -16.46 -5.88
C GLY A 3 48.77 -16.48 -5.81
N HIS A 4 48.22 -16.52 -4.59
CA HIS A 4 46.83 -16.15 -4.34
C HIS A 4 46.75 -14.62 -4.21
N PRO A 5 45.77 -13.94 -4.83
CA PRO A 5 45.57 -12.52 -4.60
C PRO A 5 44.94 -12.32 -3.21
N GLN A 6 45.65 -11.57 -2.35
CA GLN A 6 45.12 -11.10 -1.07
C GLN A 6 43.96 -10.13 -1.35
N GLN A 7 42.73 -10.54 -0.99
CA GLN A 7 41.61 -9.62 -0.89
C GLN A 7 41.82 -8.74 0.34
N MET A 8 41.95 -7.43 0.10
CA MET A 8 41.92 -6.41 1.15
C MET A 8 40.54 -6.39 1.78
N VAL A 9 40.42 -6.95 2.99
CA VAL A 9 39.30 -6.70 3.89
C VAL A 9 39.47 -5.27 4.41
N VAL A 10 38.70 -4.34 3.86
CA VAL A 10 38.60 -2.99 4.44
C VAL A 10 37.71 -3.11 5.68
N ALA A 11 38.32 -3.20 6.86
CA ALA A 11 37.62 -3.05 8.12
C ALA A 11 37.09 -1.61 8.22
N TRP A 12 35.78 -1.43 8.31
CA TRP A 12 35.17 -0.11 8.53
C TRP A 12 34.94 0.13 10.02
N PRO A 13 35.11 1.36 10.54
CA PRO A 13 35.12 1.63 11.97
C PRO A 13 33.72 1.51 12.55
N ALA A 14 33.61 0.84 13.70
CA ALA A 14 32.47 1.00 14.59
C ALA A 14 32.35 2.47 14.98
N ARG A 15 31.28 3.17 14.59
CA ARG A 15 30.90 4.45 15.21
C ARG A 15 29.40 4.68 15.24
N LEU A 16 28.94 4.73 16.49
CA LEU A 16 27.89 5.56 17.08
C LEU A 16 26.47 5.30 16.57
N LEU A 17 25.84 4.30 17.20
CA LEU A 17 24.40 4.34 17.47
C LEU A 17 24.09 5.70 18.11
N PRO A 18 23.15 6.50 17.59
CA PRO A 18 22.69 7.69 18.28
C PRO A 18 22.08 7.24 19.61
N SER A 19 22.57 7.81 20.71
CA SER A 19 21.96 7.71 22.03
C SER A 19 20.47 8.05 21.96
N GLY A 20 19.68 7.34 22.76
CA GLY A 20 18.21 7.35 22.79
C GLY A 20 17.58 8.71 22.52
N ARG A 21 16.56 8.72 21.66
CA ARG A 21 15.79 9.91 21.31
C ARG A 21 14.48 9.93 22.10
N GLU A 22 14.39 10.86 23.04
CA GLU A 22 13.12 11.23 23.67
C GLU A 22 12.19 11.89 22.63
N GLY A 23 11.01 11.29 22.43
CA GLY A 23 9.69 11.96 22.44
C GLY A 23 9.41 13.23 21.63
N GLY A 24 10.23 13.63 20.65
CA GLY A 24 9.95 14.79 19.82
C GLY A 24 8.90 14.49 18.74
N LYS A 25 7.65 14.95 18.94
CA LYS A 25 6.61 14.95 17.88
C LYS A 25 7.15 15.66 16.64
N ARG A 26 7.37 14.92 15.56
CA ARG A 26 7.74 15.46 14.25
C ARG A 26 6.47 15.93 13.56
N THR A 27 6.46 17.18 13.11
CA THR A 27 5.32 17.80 12.43
C THR A 27 5.22 17.20 11.02
N PRO A 28 4.03 16.76 10.57
CA PRO A 28 3.86 16.25 9.21
C PRO A 28 4.26 17.30 8.18
N LEU A 29 4.96 16.88 7.12
CA LEU A 29 5.00 17.64 5.87
C LEU A 29 3.54 17.72 5.40
N GLY A 30 3.02 18.93 5.23
CA GLY A 30 1.58 19.21 5.26
C GLY A 30 0.71 18.28 4.40
N GLY A 31 -0.42 17.85 4.95
CA GLY A 31 -1.59 17.35 4.20
C GLY A 31 -1.53 15.94 3.61
N VAL A 32 -0.40 15.24 3.65
CA VAL A 32 -0.29 13.91 3.01
C VAL A 32 -0.93 12.83 3.89
N CYS A 33 -1.97 12.19 3.37
CA CYS A 33 -2.53 10.98 3.97
C CYS A 33 -1.55 9.81 3.77
N MET A 34 -1.26 9.06 4.83
CA MET A 34 -0.41 7.86 4.80
C MET A 34 -0.88 6.88 3.69
N ARG A 35 0.00 6.58 2.73
CA ARG A 35 -0.26 5.59 1.67
C ARG A 35 0.19 4.20 2.12
N THR A 36 -0.72 3.22 2.06
CA THR A 36 -0.45 1.83 2.44
C THR A 36 -0.42 0.93 1.20
N ILE A 37 0.71 0.29 0.96
CA ILE A 37 0.99 -0.46 -0.28
C ILE A 37 1.44 -1.89 0.06
N ALA A 38 0.63 -2.88 -0.29
CA ALA A 38 1.00 -4.29 -0.18
C ALA A 38 1.84 -4.73 -1.39
N VAL A 39 2.91 -5.48 -1.17
CA VAL A 39 3.69 -6.13 -2.23
C VAL A 39 3.38 -7.62 -2.22
N VAL A 40 2.58 -8.09 -3.18
CA VAL A 40 1.91 -9.39 -3.09
C VAL A 40 1.98 -10.18 -4.39
N ASN A 41 2.23 -11.48 -4.28
CA ASN A 41 2.15 -12.47 -5.36
C ASN A 41 2.28 -13.88 -4.76
N GLN A 42 1.43 -14.81 -5.20
CA GLN A 42 1.44 -16.22 -4.80
C GLN A 42 2.70 -16.99 -5.28
N LYS A 43 3.40 -16.45 -6.28
CA LYS A 43 4.62 -17.06 -6.80
C LYS A 43 5.82 -16.71 -5.92
N GLY A 44 6.55 -17.73 -5.47
CA GLY A 44 7.87 -17.55 -4.86
C GLY A 44 8.88 -17.01 -5.86
N GLY A 45 9.78 -16.12 -5.41
CA GLY A 45 10.91 -15.66 -6.23
C GLY A 45 10.58 -14.65 -7.33
N CYS A 46 9.37 -14.05 -7.37
CA CYS A 46 9.03 -12.98 -8.33
C CYS A 46 9.55 -11.58 -7.94
N GLY A 47 10.32 -11.47 -6.85
CA GLY A 47 10.92 -10.21 -6.42
C GLY A 47 10.10 -9.36 -5.45
N LYS A 48 9.12 -9.92 -4.72
CA LYS A 48 8.35 -9.22 -3.65
C LYS A 48 9.25 -8.51 -2.65
N THR A 49 9.99 -9.26 -1.84
CA THR A 49 10.88 -8.72 -0.81
C THR A 49 11.91 -7.74 -1.36
N ILE A 50 12.51 -8.04 -2.53
CA ILE A 50 13.46 -7.12 -3.16
C ILE A 50 12.77 -5.81 -3.55
N THR A 51 11.53 -5.87 -4.05
CA THR A 51 10.72 -4.68 -4.35
C THR A 51 10.40 -3.92 -3.07
N SER A 52 9.91 -4.60 -2.04
CA SER A 52 9.54 -4.03 -0.74
C SER A 52 10.71 -3.27 -0.10
N ILE A 53 11.90 -3.90 -0.04
CA ILE A 53 13.13 -3.30 0.48
C ILE A 53 13.53 -2.06 -0.34
N ASN A 54 13.65 -2.21 -1.66
CA ASN A 54 14.27 -1.16 -2.47
C ASN A 54 13.32 0.00 -2.73
N LEU A 55 12.03 -0.25 -2.97
CA LEU A 55 11.03 0.82 -3.05
C LEU A 55 11.02 1.65 -1.76
N SER A 56 11.00 0.99 -0.59
CA SER A 56 11.04 1.69 0.70
C SER A 56 12.30 2.54 0.85
N ALA A 57 13.45 2.00 0.45
CA ALA A 57 14.72 2.72 0.53
C ALA A 57 14.79 3.93 -0.42
N PHE A 58 14.24 3.84 -1.63
CA PHE A 58 14.22 4.97 -2.56
C PHE A 58 13.19 6.03 -2.16
N LEU A 59 12.01 5.65 -1.66
CA LEU A 59 11.04 6.61 -1.10
C LEU A 59 11.65 7.38 0.10
N ALA A 60 12.38 6.69 0.98
CA ALA A 60 13.07 7.33 2.12
C ALA A 60 14.18 8.30 1.68
N ARG A 61 14.88 7.99 0.57
CA ARG A 61 15.88 8.89 -0.03
C ARG A 61 15.26 10.20 -0.54
N GLU A 62 14.04 10.10 -1.06
CA GLU A 62 13.19 11.24 -1.45
C GLU A 62 12.49 11.92 -0.25
N GLN A 63 13.06 11.79 0.95
CA GLN A 63 12.63 12.45 2.19
C GLN A 63 11.22 12.06 2.69
N ARG A 64 10.67 10.94 2.21
CA ARG A 64 9.42 10.38 2.73
C ARG A 64 9.69 9.55 3.98
N ARG A 65 8.80 9.65 4.98
CA ARG A 65 8.82 8.81 6.18
C ARG A 65 8.22 7.45 5.83
N VAL A 66 9.04 6.41 5.79
CA VAL A 66 8.64 5.09 5.32
C VAL A 66 8.74 4.04 6.43
N LEU A 67 7.67 3.26 6.59
CA LEU A 67 7.68 2.02 7.37
C LEU A 67 7.59 0.82 6.42
N LEU A 68 8.54 -0.10 6.50
CA LEU A 68 8.40 -1.43 5.90
C LEU A 68 7.90 -2.43 6.96
N VAL A 69 6.73 -3.03 6.73
CA VAL A 69 6.20 -4.12 7.57
C VAL A 69 6.50 -5.45 6.88
N ASP A 70 7.31 -6.29 7.52
CA ASP A 70 7.56 -7.65 7.06
C ASP A 70 6.46 -8.58 7.59
N MET A 71 5.71 -9.20 6.70
CA MET A 71 4.62 -10.13 7.02
C MET A 71 4.94 -11.57 6.60
N ASP A 72 6.14 -11.82 6.06
CA ASP A 72 6.57 -13.17 5.69
C ASP A 72 7.27 -13.84 6.88
N PRO A 73 6.80 -15.01 7.36
CA PRO A 73 7.49 -15.76 8.41
C PRO A 73 8.95 -16.12 8.08
N GLN A 74 9.38 -16.04 6.81
CA GLN A 74 10.79 -16.18 6.44
C GLN A 74 11.65 -14.98 6.82
N GLY A 75 11.05 -13.82 7.12
CA GLY A 75 11.76 -12.63 7.59
C GLY A 75 12.77 -12.06 6.59
N HIS A 76 12.59 -12.28 5.29
CA HIS A 76 13.59 -11.89 4.30
C HIS A 76 13.71 -10.36 4.14
N ALA A 77 12.63 -9.60 4.32
CA ALA A 77 12.69 -8.13 4.32
C ALA A 77 13.45 -7.62 5.55
N THR A 78 13.18 -8.24 6.70
CA THR A 78 13.87 -8.01 7.96
C THR A 78 15.37 -8.26 7.82
N LEU A 79 15.78 -9.43 7.34
CA LEU A 79 17.19 -9.77 7.12
C LEU A 79 17.85 -8.87 6.06
N GLY A 80 17.08 -8.45 5.05
CA GLY A 80 17.57 -7.57 3.99
C GLY A 80 17.79 -6.11 4.41
N LEU A 81 17.35 -5.72 5.61
CA LEU A 81 17.50 -4.35 6.16
C LEU A 81 18.24 -4.30 7.51
N LEU A 82 18.09 -5.32 8.35
CA LEU A 82 18.73 -5.43 9.65
C LEU A 82 19.93 -6.38 9.54
N THR A 83 21.13 -5.81 9.61
CA THR A 83 22.36 -6.60 9.75
C THR A 83 22.41 -7.34 11.09
N ASP A 84 23.18 -8.43 11.18
CA ASP A 84 23.35 -9.35 12.34
C ASP A 84 23.57 -8.72 13.73
N ALA A 85 23.79 -7.40 13.82
CA ALA A 85 23.94 -6.68 15.08
C ALA A 85 22.61 -6.38 15.81
N VAL A 86 21.45 -6.54 15.15
CA VAL A 86 20.13 -6.22 15.72
C VAL A 86 19.22 -7.43 15.62
N HIS A 87 19.11 -8.19 16.72
CA HIS A 87 18.05 -9.17 16.89
C HIS A 87 16.85 -8.47 17.56
N PRO A 88 15.70 -8.35 16.88
CA PRO A 88 14.51 -7.78 17.48
C PRO A 88 14.10 -8.59 18.73
N SER A 89 13.84 -7.92 19.84
CA SER A 89 13.30 -8.58 21.03
C SER A 89 11.81 -8.91 20.91
N ARG A 90 11.13 -8.28 19.95
CA ARG A 90 9.74 -8.48 19.54
C ARG A 90 9.65 -8.26 18.04
N THR A 91 8.75 -8.97 17.39
CA THR A 91 8.48 -8.92 15.96
C THR A 91 6.98 -8.71 15.73
N MET A 92 6.57 -8.75 14.46
CA MET A 92 5.17 -8.74 14.11
C MET A 92 4.37 -9.88 14.79
N TYR A 93 5.01 -10.97 15.22
CA TYR A 93 4.30 -12.03 15.95
C TYR A 93 3.60 -11.51 17.20
N GLU A 94 4.27 -10.72 18.04
CA GLU A 94 3.67 -10.18 19.27
C GLU A 94 2.60 -9.12 19.00
N VAL A 95 2.56 -8.53 17.80
CA VAL A 95 1.46 -7.64 17.38
C VAL A 95 0.19 -8.45 17.08
N PHE A 96 0.35 -9.68 16.59
CA PHE A 96 -0.76 -10.57 16.25
C PHE A 96 -1.25 -11.41 17.41
N VAL A 97 -0.34 -11.87 18.27
CA VAL A 97 -0.65 -12.82 19.34
C VAL A 97 -0.36 -12.15 20.67
N GLU A 98 -1.42 -11.95 21.46
CA GLU A 98 -1.30 -11.44 22.82
C GLU A 98 -0.68 -12.49 23.75
N GLU A 99 0.32 -12.09 24.52
CA GLU A 99 0.82 -12.91 25.63
C GLU A 99 -0.11 -12.77 26.84
N PRO A 100 -0.63 -13.88 27.40
CA PRO A 100 -1.52 -13.83 28.56
C PRO A 100 -0.88 -13.11 29.76
N GLY A 101 -1.52 -12.03 30.21
CA GLY A 101 -1.05 -11.24 31.36
C GLY A 101 0.04 -10.21 31.04
N ALA A 102 0.47 -10.09 29.78
CA ALA A 102 1.35 -9.03 29.34
C ALA A 102 0.57 -7.76 28.95
N ARG A 103 1.27 -6.62 28.85
CA ARG A 103 0.72 -5.42 28.19
C ARG A 103 0.51 -5.73 26.71
N LEU A 104 -0.62 -5.29 26.15
CA LEU A 104 -0.86 -5.30 24.70
C LEU A 104 0.32 -4.69 23.95
N THR A 105 0.92 -5.48 23.05
CA THR A 105 1.96 -5.02 22.14
C THR A 105 1.30 -4.22 21.02
N VAL A 106 1.62 -2.95 20.92
CA VAL A 106 1.21 -2.13 19.77
C VAL A 106 2.31 -2.13 18.72
N LEU A 107 1.98 -1.81 17.48
CA LEU A 107 2.96 -1.82 16.38
C LEU A 107 4.19 -0.95 16.66
N ARG A 108 4.03 0.21 17.33
CA ARG A 108 5.17 1.06 17.75
C ARG A 108 6.20 0.34 18.64
N ASP A 109 5.79 -0.69 19.37
CA ASP A 109 6.68 -1.42 20.29
C ASP A 109 7.68 -2.32 19.56
N VAL A 110 7.44 -2.62 18.27
CA VAL A 110 8.27 -3.55 17.48
C VAL A 110 9.03 -2.85 16.35
N ILE A 111 8.71 -1.59 16.06
CA ILE A 111 9.37 -0.82 15.00
C ILE A 111 10.83 -0.54 15.37
N LEU A 112 11.72 -0.83 14.43
CA LEU A 112 13.14 -0.58 14.52
C LEU A 112 13.58 0.40 13.43
N THR A 113 14.39 1.40 13.82
CA THR A 113 14.98 2.31 12.85
C THR A 113 16.12 1.65 12.11
N VAL A 114 15.97 1.55 10.79
CA VAL A 114 17.00 1.02 9.90
C VAL A 114 17.98 2.14 9.53
N ARG A 115 17.44 3.31 9.16
CA ARG A 115 18.19 4.48 8.72
C ARG A 115 17.28 5.72 8.70
N GLU A 116 17.81 6.86 8.29
CA GLU A 116 17.02 8.08 8.19
C GLU A 116 15.80 7.89 7.29
N ASN A 117 14.63 8.24 7.82
CA ASN A 117 13.31 8.13 7.18
C ASN A 117 12.89 6.70 6.76
N LEU A 118 13.60 5.67 7.21
CA LEU A 118 13.23 4.27 6.96
C LEU A 118 13.27 3.46 8.25
N ASP A 119 12.10 3.02 8.65
CA ASP A 119 11.89 2.11 9.76
C ASP A 119 11.37 0.76 9.26
N VAL A 120 11.52 -0.29 10.07
CA VAL A 120 11.03 -1.64 9.77
C VAL A 120 10.27 -2.21 10.96
N ALA A 121 9.12 -2.84 10.71
CA ALA A 121 8.46 -3.72 11.66
C ALA A 121 8.83 -5.16 11.28
N PRO A 122 9.73 -5.81 12.05
CA PRO A 122 10.40 -7.04 11.63
C PRO A 122 9.49 -8.27 11.79
N ALA A 123 9.76 -9.30 11.00
CA ALA A 123 9.15 -10.62 11.10
C ALA A 123 10.15 -11.67 11.58
N ASP A 124 9.62 -12.76 12.13
CA ASP A 124 10.34 -13.99 12.37
C ASP A 124 9.48 -15.23 12.07
N ILE A 125 10.07 -16.40 12.27
CA ILE A 125 9.44 -17.69 12.02
C ILE A 125 8.17 -17.94 12.85
N LEU A 126 8.00 -17.27 13.99
CA LEU A 126 6.82 -17.45 14.85
C LEU A 126 5.54 -16.94 14.19
N LEU A 127 5.63 -16.00 13.23
CA LEU A 127 4.48 -15.59 12.41
C LEU A 127 3.78 -16.76 11.73
N SER A 128 4.48 -17.86 11.46
CA SER A 128 3.87 -19.08 10.89
C SER A 128 2.82 -19.72 11.80
N GLY A 129 2.88 -19.47 13.11
CA GLY A 129 1.90 -19.95 14.10
C GLY A 129 0.66 -19.07 14.26
N VAL A 130 0.66 -17.83 13.72
CA VAL A 130 -0.46 -16.88 13.85
C VAL A 130 -1.81 -17.46 13.38
N PRO A 131 -1.91 -18.14 12.22
CA PRO A 131 -3.18 -18.71 11.77
C PRO A 131 -3.79 -19.72 12.75
N GLU A 132 -2.95 -20.53 13.41
CA GLU A 132 -3.38 -21.51 14.40
C GLU A 132 -3.72 -20.83 15.74
N ALA A 133 -2.88 -19.91 16.21
CA ALA A 133 -3.09 -19.17 17.45
C ALA A 133 -4.39 -18.35 17.44
N LEU A 134 -4.78 -17.81 16.29
CA LEU A 134 -5.98 -17.01 16.10
C LEU A 134 -7.17 -17.81 15.56
N ALA A 135 -7.11 -19.15 15.57
CA ALA A 135 -8.19 -19.99 15.07
C ALA A 135 -9.51 -19.73 15.84
N GLY A 136 -10.57 -19.40 15.10
CA GLY A 136 -11.89 -19.13 15.68
C GLY A 136 -12.04 -17.77 16.37
N GLN A 137 -10.99 -16.96 16.41
CA GLN A 137 -11.09 -15.58 16.92
C GLN A 137 -11.80 -14.68 15.91
N ILE A 138 -12.71 -13.86 16.40
CA ILE A 138 -13.43 -12.86 15.59
C ILE A 138 -12.51 -11.66 15.35
N GLY A 139 -12.46 -11.14 14.12
CA GLY A 139 -11.66 -9.97 13.78
C GLY A 139 -10.16 -10.24 13.60
N ARG A 140 -9.74 -11.52 13.53
CA ARG A 140 -8.34 -11.88 13.29
C ARG A 140 -7.78 -11.38 11.95
N GLU A 141 -8.65 -11.00 11.02
CA GLU A 141 -8.32 -10.39 9.73
C GLU A 141 -8.08 -8.87 9.81
N ASP A 142 -8.46 -8.22 10.92
CA ASP A 142 -8.41 -6.76 11.13
C ASP A 142 -7.13 -6.26 11.82
N ILE A 143 -6.37 -7.18 12.43
CA ILE A 143 -5.28 -6.87 13.37
C ILE A 143 -4.28 -5.87 12.78
N LEU A 144 -3.79 -6.09 11.56
CA LEU A 144 -2.81 -5.18 10.97
C LEU A 144 -3.44 -3.83 10.62
N SER A 145 -4.69 -3.80 10.18
CA SER A 145 -5.38 -2.55 9.85
C SER A 145 -5.61 -1.68 11.09
N ASP A 146 -6.00 -2.30 12.21
CA ASP A 146 -6.16 -1.63 13.51
C ASP A 146 -4.82 -1.14 14.03
N ALA A 147 -3.77 -1.96 13.88
CA ALA A 147 -2.41 -1.61 14.30
C ALA A 147 -1.84 -0.40 13.53
N LEU A 148 -2.09 -0.32 12.20
CA LEU A 148 -1.65 0.80 11.36
C LEU A 148 -2.46 2.07 11.59
N ALA A 149 -3.71 1.99 12.05
CA ALA A 149 -4.54 3.16 12.30
C ALA A 149 -3.89 4.15 13.30
N GLY A 150 -3.11 3.65 14.26
CA GLY A 150 -2.37 4.46 15.23
C GLY A 150 -1.12 5.16 14.70
N LEU A 151 -0.72 4.92 13.45
CA LEU A 151 0.53 5.43 12.84
C LEU A 151 0.31 6.45 11.72
N ARG A 152 -0.93 6.84 11.44
CA ARG A 152 -1.29 7.69 10.29
C ARG A 152 -0.51 9.00 10.19
N ASP A 153 -0.18 9.60 11.34
CA ASP A 153 0.56 10.87 11.38
C ASP A 153 2.09 10.69 11.37
N ASP A 154 2.58 9.45 11.54
CA ASP A 154 4.01 9.15 11.72
C ASP A 154 4.72 8.89 10.38
N TYR A 155 4.02 8.31 9.41
CA TYR A 155 4.58 7.86 8.13
C TYR A 155 3.80 8.40 6.94
N ASP A 156 4.52 8.70 5.86
CA ASP A 156 3.94 9.07 4.56
C ASP A 156 3.63 7.80 3.76
N TYR A 157 4.46 6.77 3.90
CA TYR A 157 4.31 5.48 3.23
C TYR A 157 4.47 4.31 4.20
N VAL A 158 3.58 3.32 4.08
CA VAL A 158 3.74 2.00 4.67
C VAL A 158 3.77 0.97 3.55
N ILE A 159 4.88 0.26 3.44
CA ILE A 159 5.05 -0.85 2.50
C ILE A 159 4.88 -2.15 3.28
N VAL A 160 4.08 -3.09 2.80
CA VAL A 160 3.86 -4.40 3.45
C VAL A 160 4.40 -5.52 2.57
N ASP A 161 5.43 -6.23 3.01
CA ASP A 161 6.00 -7.38 2.30
C ASP A 161 5.18 -8.65 2.60
N CYS A 162 4.38 -9.11 1.65
CA CYS A 162 3.47 -10.24 1.87
C CYS A 162 4.16 -11.61 1.67
N PRO A 163 3.76 -12.64 2.44
CA PRO A 163 4.21 -14.00 2.19
C PRO A 163 3.73 -14.52 0.82
N PRO A 164 4.36 -15.58 0.28
CA PRO A 164 3.93 -16.19 -0.99
C PRO A 164 2.64 -17.00 -0.89
N SER A 165 2.10 -17.23 0.31
CA SER A 165 0.86 -17.98 0.52
C SER A 165 -0.37 -17.05 0.53
N VAL A 166 -1.50 -17.54 0.05
CA VAL A 166 -2.80 -16.89 0.30
C VAL A 166 -3.36 -17.47 1.59
N GLY A 167 -3.43 -16.65 2.63
CA GLY A 167 -3.87 -17.05 3.96
C GLY A 167 -3.98 -15.84 4.88
N LEU A 168 -4.20 -16.07 6.18
CA LEU A 168 -4.55 -15.02 7.15
C LEU A 168 -3.61 -13.81 7.13
N LEU A 169 -2.29 -14.02 7.03
CA LEU A 169 -1.29 -12.94 6.98
C LEU A 169 -1.45 -12.07 5.74
N THR A 170 -1.61 -12.68 4.56
CA THR A 170 -1.87 -11.97 3.31
C THR A 170 -3.22 -11.25 3.34
N PHE A 171 -4.27 -11.85 3.91
CA PHE A 171 -5.55 -11.18 4.09
C PHE A 171 -5.44 -9.93 4.99
N ASN A 172 -4.72 -10.03 6.11
CA ASN A 172 -4.43 -8.89 6.97
C ASN A 172 -3.69 -7.77 6.21
N ALA A 173 -2.62 -8.12 5.49
CA ALA A 173 -1.85 -7.18 4.66
C ALA A 173 -2.73 -6.44 3.65
N LEU A 174 -3.57 -7.19 2.94
CA LEU A 174 -4.46 -6.64 1.92
C LEU A 174 -5.57 -5.77 2.51
N LYS A 175 -6.19 -6.20 3.61
CA LYS A 175 -7.21 -5.41 4.31
C LYS A 175 -6.65 -4.10 4.87
N ALA A 176 -5.37 -4.11 5.28
CA ALA A 176 -4.69 -2.94 5.81
C ALA A 176 -4.16 -1.97 4.73
N CYS A 177 -4.13 -2.38 3.45
CA CYS A 177 -3.54 -1.60 2.36
C CYS A 177 -4.59 -1.09 1.36
N SER A 178 -4.48 0.17 0.95
CA SER A 178 -5.32 0.72 -0.14
C SER A 178 -4.78 0.39 -1.54
N GLU A 179 -3.50 0.06 -1.64
CA GLU A 179 -2.83 -0.25 -2.90
C GLU A 179 -2.11 -1.60 -2.84
N ALA A 180 -1.98 -2.25 -3.99
CA ALA A 180 -1.16 -3.45 -4.12
C ALA A 180 -0.26 -3.38 -5.36
N ILE A 181 1.02 -3.62 -5.15
CA ILE A 181 2.00 -3.90 -6.20
C ILE A 181 2.10 -5.41 -6.35
N VAL A 182 1.95 -5.89 -7.58
CA VAL A 182 2.09 -7.30 -7.93
C VAL A 182 3.35 -7.48 -8.78
N PRO A 183 4.50 -7.88 -8.18
CA PRO A 183 5.71 -8.18 -8.94
C PRO A 183 5.51 -9.44 -9.79
N VAL A 184 5.75 -9.37 -11.09
CA VAL A 184 5.52 -10.45 -12.05
C VAL A 184 6.74 -10.65 -12.94
N ASP A 185 7.30 -11.86 -12.94
CA ASP A 185 8.33 -12.23 -13.90
C ASP A 185 7.71 -12.60 -15.25
N PRO A 186 8.34 -12.24 -16.40
CA PRO A 186 7.82 -12.49 -17.75
C PRO A 186 8.01 -13.97 -18.17
N SER A 187 7.41 -14.88 -17.41
CA SER A 187 7.37 -16.31 -17.69
C SER A 187 6.03 -16.72 -18.29
N PHE A 188 5.98 -17.94 -18.83
CA PHE A 188 4.78 -18.49 -19.49
C PHE A 188 3.51 -18.43 -18.62
N PHE A 189 3.64 -18.58 -17.30
CA PHE A 189 2.52 -18.59 -16.38
C PHE A 189 2.20 -17.22 -15.76
N ALA A 190 2.82 -16.13 -16.23
CA ALA A 190 2.68 -14.79 -15.66
C ALA A 190 1.22 -14.30 -15.65
N LEU A 191 0.56 -14.31 -16.80
CA LEU A 191 -0.84 -13.86 -16.94
C LEU A 191 -1.82 -14.71 -16.13
N HIS A 192 -1.59 -16.04 -16.09
CA HIS A 192 -2.40 -16.94 -15.27
C HIS A 192 -2.24 -16.65 -13.77
N GLY A 193 -1.02 -16.35 -13.33
CA GLY A 193 -0.73 -15.94 -11.96
C GLY A 193 -1.42 -14.63 -11.59
N ILE A 194 -1.42 -13.66 -12.50
CA ILE A 194 -2.13 -12.39 -12.32
C ILE A 194 -3.64 -12.62 -12.22
N GLY A 195 -4.23 -13.42 -13.11
CA GLY A 195 -5.68 -13.72 -13.09
C GLY A 195 -6.13 -14.30 -11.74
N LYS A 196 -5.41 -15.29 -11.21
CA LYS A 196 -5.69 -15.87 -9.88
C LYS A 196 -5.55 -14.87 -8.73
N LEU A 197 -4.59 -13.94 -8.83
CA LEU A 197 -4.43 -12.89 -7.83
C LEU A 197 -5.60 -11.90 -7.87
N LEU A 198 -6.05 -11.51 -9.05
CA LEU A 198 -7.23 -10.66 -9.21
C LEU A 198 -8.49 -11.34 -8.66
N GLU A 199 -8.69 -12.63 -8.91
CA GLU A 199 -9.77 -13.41 -8.28
C GLU A 199 -9.68 -13.39 -6.75
N THR A 200 -8.46 -13.42 -6.19
CA THR A 200 -8.24 -13.33 -4.74
C THR A 200 -8.65 -11.97 -4.20
N PHE A 201 -8.33 -10.89 -4.90
CA PHE A 201 -8.77 -9.54 -4.51
C PHE A 201 -10.29 -9.38 -4.62
N ASP A 202 -10.92 -9.96 -5.64
CA ASP A 202 -12.38 -9.94 -5.77
C ASP A 202 -13.08 -10.66 -4.61
N VAL A 203 -12.52 -11.78 -4.13
CA VAL A 203 -13.03 -12.48 -2.94
C VAL A 203 -12.85 -11.62 -1.70
N LEU A 204 -11.66 -11.06 -1.50
CA LEU A 204 -11.40 -10.17 -0.37
C LEU A 204 -12.34 -8.98 -0.35
N ALA A 205 -12.55 -8.34 -1.51
CA ALA A 205 -13.45 -7.22 -1.64
C ALA A 205 -14.91 -7.58 -1.31
N LYS A 206 -15.36 -8.79 -1.68
CA LYS A 206 -16.71 -9.28 -1.34
C LYS A 206 -16.86 -9.58 0.15
N GLU A 207 -15.84 -10.16 0.77
CA GLU A 207 -15.89 -10.58 2.17
C GLU A 207 -15.71 -9.41 3.15
N THR A 208 -14.86 -8.44 2.78
CA THR A 208 -14.46 -7.35 3.67
C THR A 208 -15.09 -6.00 3.30
N GLY A 209 -15.62 -5.85 2.08
CA GLY A 209 -16.04 -4.56 1.54
C GLY A 209 -14.88 -3.64 1.17
N HIS A 210 -13.63 -4.12 1.23
CA HIS A 210 -12.43 -3.33 0.99
C HIS A 210 -11.93 -3.46 -0.45
N GLN A 211 -11.75 -2.33 -1.13
CA GLN A 211 -11.24 -2.28 -2.51
C GLN A 211 -9.76 -1.91 -2.51
N ILE A 212 -8.97 -2.60 -3.34
CA ILE A 212 -7.52 -2.40 -3.43
C ILE A 212 -7.17 -1.96 -4.84
N ALA A 213 -6.43 -0.85 -4.96
CA ALA A 213 -5.88 -0.40 -6.24
C ALA A 213 -4.66 -1.25 -6.61
N VAL A 214 -4.86 -2.20 -7.52
CA VAL A 214 -3.82 -3.15 -7.94
C VAL A 214 -3.06 -2.65 -9.15
N ARG A 215 -1.72 -2.73 -9.10
CA ARG A 215 -0.83 -2.49 -10.24
C ARG A 215 0.21 -3.60 -10.37
N ALA A 216 0.40 -4.13 -11.58
CA ALA A 216 1.47 -5.08 -11.85
C ALA A 216 2.80 -4.39 -12.13
N LEU A 217 3.87 -4.92 -11.55
CA LEU A 217 5.26 -4.50 -11.78
C LEU A 217 5.99 -5.64 -12.49
N VAL A 218 6.48 -5.42 -13.70
CA VAL A 218 7.29 -6.45 -14.38
C VAL A 218 8.67 -6.50 -13.72
N THR A 219 9.06 -7.66 -13.23
CA THR A 219 10.34 -7.89 -12.56
C THR A 219 11.17 -8.98 -13.25
N LEU A 220 12.45 -9.08 -12.87
CA LEU A 220 13.38 -10.08 -13.40
C LEU A 220 13.50 -10.06 -14.93
N TYR A 221 13.27 -8.90 -15.53
CA TYR A 221 13.25 -8.76 -16.98
C TYR A 221 14.68 -8.84 -17.54
N SER A 222 14.95 -9.85 -18.37
CA SER A 222 16.27 -9.99 -18.98
C SER A 222 16.40 -9.27 -20.33
N GLY A 223 15.29 -8.93 -21.00
CA GLY A 223 15.27 -8.26 -22.32
C GLY A 223 15.91 -9.02 -23.48
N ARG A 224 16.46 -10.22 -23.23
CA ARG A 224 17.28 -10.97 -24.19
C ARG A 224 16.46 -11.84 -25.14
N THR A 225 15.20 -12.11 -24.83
CA THR A 225 14.36 -13.03 -25.60
C THR A 225 13.13 -12.32 -26.13
N ALA A 226 12.78 -12.61 -27.39
CA ALA A 226 11.53 -12.17 -27.99
C ALA A 226 10.31 -12.63 -27.15
N PHE A 227 10.44 -13.81 -26.51
CA PHE A 227 9.42 -14.34 -25.60
C PHE A 227 9.20 -13.44 -24.37
N ALA A 228 10.26 -13.05 -23.65
CA ALA A 228 10.10 -12.20 -22.47
C ALA A 228 9.54 -10.82 -22.83
N LYS A 229 9.89 -10.30 -24.02
CA LYS A 229 9.29 -9.07 -24.56
C LYS A 229 7.79 -9.26 -24.83
N ALA A 230 7.41 -10.30 -25.55
CA ALA A 230 6.01 -10.60 -25.86
C ALA A 230 5.17 -10.75 -24.58
N VAL A 231 5.65 -11.51 -23.59
CA VAL A 231 4.93 -11.66 -22.30
C VAL A 231 4.80 -10.32 -21.57
N ALA A 232 5.85 -9.48 -21.55
CA ALA A 232 5.77 -8.17 -20.92
C ALA A 232 4.81 -7.22 -21.66
N ASP A 233 4.74 -7.30 -23.00
CA ASP A 233 3.79 -6.54 -23.82
C ASP A 233 2.35 -7.04 -23.58
N ASP A 234 2.14 -8.35 -23.46
CA ASP A 234 0.83 -8.93 -23.13
C ASP A 234 0.35 -8.51 -21.74
N ILE A 235 1.23 -8.50 -20.72
CA ILE A 235 0.88 -8.02 -19.37
C ILE A 235 0.39 -6.58 -19.44
N ARG A 236 1.10 -5.70 -20.17
CA ARG A 236 0.70 -4.29 -20.34
C ARG A 236 -0.63 -4.14 -21.05
N HIS A 237 -0.85 -4.94 -22.11
CA HIS A 237 -2.10 -4.90 -22.86
C HIS A 237 -3.30 -5.37 -22.02
N HIS A 238 -3.18 -6.49 -21.32
CA HIS A 238 -4.28 -7.07 -20.56
C HIS A 238 -4.64 -6.25 -19.31
N LEU A 239 -3.68 -5.53 -18.74
CA LEU A 239 -3.90 -4.79 -17.49
C LEU A 239 -4.37 -3.35 -17.69
N SER A 240 -4.54 -2.84 -18.92
CA SER A 240 -5.29 -1.60 -19.23
C SER A 240 -5.01 -0.42 -18.28
N GLY A 241 -3.73 -0.10 -18.05
CA GLY A 241 -3.30 0.98 -17.14
C GLY A 241 -3.11 0.59 -15.66
N ARG A 242 -3.38 -0.66 -15.28
CA ARG A 242 -3.08 -1.25 -13.96
C ARG A 242 -1.69 -1.89 -13.92
N HIS A 243 -0.69 -1.19 -14.44
CA HIS A 243 0.70 -1.63 -14.43
C HIS A 243 1.62 -0.42 -14.26
N PHE A 244 2.85 -0.69 -13.83
CA PHE A 244 3.91 0.30 -13.86
C PHE A 244 4.56 0.34 -15.24
N ASP A 245 4.89 1.54 -15.72
CA ASP A 245 5.72 1.73 -16.91
C ASP A 245 7.15 1.25 -16.65
N THR A 246 7.61 1.41 -15.41
CA THR A 246 8.90 0.91 -14.97
C THR A 246 8.96 -0.62 -14.98
N VAL A 247 10.06 -1.15 -15.49
CA VAL A 247 10.37 -2.58 -15.49
C VAL A 247 11.66 -2.82 -14.69
N ILE A 248 11.62 -3.77 -13.75
CA ILE A 248 12.81 -4.15 -12.98
C ILE A 248 13.60 -5.23 -13.72
N ARG A 249 14.79 -4.89 -14.19
CA ARG A 249 15.67 -5.80 -14.91
C ARG A 249 16.29 -6.84 -13.98
N TYR A 250 16.59 -8.00 -14.55
CA TYR A 250 17.39 -8.99 -13.83
C TYR A 250 18.78 -8.42 -13.51
N SER A 251 19.10 -8.35 -12.21
CA SER A 251 20.37 -7.83 -11.72
C SER A 251 20.92 -8.70 -10.61
N VAL A 252 22.12 -9.25 -10.81
CA VAL A 252 22.86 -10.00 -9.78
C VAL A 252 23.16 -9.11 -8.57
N LYS A 253 23.34 -7.80 -8.79
CA LYS A 253 23.61 -6.82 -7.73
C LYS A 253 22.48 -6.67 -6.72
N LEU A 254 21.22 -6.95 -7.11
CA LEU A 254 20.10 -6.96 -6.17
C LEU A 254 20.21 -8.13 -5.18
N GLY A 255 20.58 -9.32 -5.66
CA GLY A 255 20.80 -10.48 -4.81
C GLY A 255 22.02 -10.32 -3.89
N GLU A 256 23.12 -9.78 -4.42
CA GLU A 256 24.29 -9.45 -3.61
C GLU A 256 23.95 -8.43 -2.51
N ALA A 257 23.26 -7.33 -2.84
CA ALA A 257 22.85 -6.31 -1.88
C ALA A 257 22.00 -6.91 -0.74
N ALA A 258 21.01 -7.72 -1.08
CA ALA A 258 20.18 -8.42 -0.09
C ALA A 258 21.00 -9.35 0.82
N SER A 259 21.97 -10.08 0.27
CA SER A 259 22.85 -10.95 1.07
C SER A 259 23.76 -10.18 2.04
N HIS A 260 23.96 -8.88 1.79
CA HIS A 260 24.68 -7.96 2.67
C HIS A 260 23.76 -7.18 3.63
N GLY A 261 22.44 -7.46 3.63
CA GLY A 261 21.48 -6.78 4.51
C GLY A 261 21.35 -5.28 4.23
N ILE A 262 21.57 -4.84 2.98
CA ILE A 262 21.46 -3.43 2.60
C ILE A 262 20.69 -3.23 1.28
N PRO A 263 19.95 -2.11 1.13
CA PRO A 263 19.30 -1.79 -0.14
C PRO A 263 20.30 -1.49 -1.27
N ILE A 264 19.87 -1.67 -2.52
CA ILE A 264 20.70 -1.46 -3.72
C ILE A 264 21.25 -0.03 -3.81
N ALA A 265 20.49 0.96 -3.31
CA ALA A 265 20.88 2.36 -3.26
C ALA A 265 22.20 2.60 -2.51
N HIS A 266 22.55 1.69 -1.60
CA HIS A 266 23.75 1.75 -0.78
C HIS A 266 24.80 0.71 -1.18
N TYR A 267 24.41 -0.31 -1.93
CA TYR A 267 25.33 -1.33 -2.42
C TYR A 267 25.97 -0.95 -3.77
N CYS A 268 25.17 -0.48 -4.73
CA CYS A 268 25.66 -0.18 -6.08
C CYS A 268 24.85 0.92 -6.77
N GLN A 269 25.40 2.14 -6.81
CA GLN A 269 24.76 3.32 -7.44
C GLN A 269 24.85 3.37 -8.97
N ARG A 270 25.65 2.48 -9.58
CA ARG A 270 25.85 2.40 -11.03
C ARG A 270 25.51 0.99 -11.51
N CYS A 271 24.25 0.61 -11.36
CA CYS A 271 23.74 -0.64 -11.90
C CYS A 271 22.26 -0.55 -12.27
N ALA A 272 21.81 -1.49 -13.08
CA ALA A 272 20.43 -1.56 -13.52
C ALA A 272 19.43 -1.56 -12.36
N GLY A 273 19.71 -2.29 -11.28
CA GLY A 273 18.83 -2.33 -10.11
C GLY A 273 18.67 -0.98 -9.41
N PHE A 274 19.70 -0.13 -9.43
CA PHE A 274 19.58 1.24 -8.90
C PHE A 274 18.66 2.08 -9.78
N GLU A 275 18.97 2.12 -11.08
CA GLU A 275 18.21 2.90 -12.07
C GLU A 275 16.74 2.50 -12.07
N ASP A 276 16.45 1.19 -12.03
CA ASP A 276 15.09 0.67 -12.13
C ASP A 276 14.26 0.98 -10.87
N TYR A 277 14.84 0.89 -9.66
CA TYR A 277 14.11 1.22 -8.44
C TYR A 277 14.01 2.73 -8.18
N GLU A 278 14.96 3.52 -8.66
CA GLU A 278 14.84 4.99 -8.68
C GLU A 278 13.69 5.43 -9.59
N ALA A 279 13.58 4.83 -10.78
CA ALA A 279 12.46 5.06 -11.69
C ALA A 279 11.11 4.63 -11.07
N LEU A 280 11.05 3.45 -10.44
CA LEU A 280 9.84 2.97 -9.79
C LEU A 280 9.38 3.90 -8.66
N ALA A 281 10.31 4.35 -7.81
CA ALA A 281 9.99 5.28 -6.72
C ALA A 281 9.49 6.63 -7.27
N THR A 282 10.11 7.12 -8.34
CA THR A 282 9.66 8.34 -9.04
C THR A 282 8.22 8.18 -9.55
N GLU A 283 7.91 7.05 -10.18
CA GLU A 283 6.57 6.76 -10.69
C GLU A 283 5.53 6.66 -9.55
N VAL A 284 5.88 6.05 -8.42
CA VAL A 284 5.02 6.01 -7.21
C VAL A 284 4.80 7.40 -6.63
N LEU A 285 5.82 8.26 -6.59
CA LEU A 285 5.71 9.65 -6.11
C LEU A 285 4.90 10.54 -7.05
N GLN A 286 4.95 10.32 -8.36
CA GLN A 286 4.10 11.06 -9.31
C GLN A 286 2.61 10.75 -9.11
N GLN A 287 2.28 9.53 -8.68
CA GLN A 287 0.91 9.18 -8.31
C GLN A 287 0.46 9.94 -7.05
N GLU A 288 1.36 10.19 -6.09
CA GLU A 288 1.08 11.06 -4.93
C GLU A 288 0.78 12.50 -5.37
N ALA A 289 1.64 13.08 -6.23
CA ALA A 289 1.44 14.43 -6.75
C ALA A 289 0.16 14.58 -7.59
N THR A 290 -0.31 13.49 -8.21
CA THR A 290 -1.58 13.47 -8.93
C THR A 290 -2.75 13.47 -7.95
N ILE A 291 -2.65 12.76 -6.83
CA ILE A 291 -3.63 12.80 -5.74
C ILE A 291 -3.67 14.20 -5.10
N GLU A 292 -2.51 14.82 -4.86
CA GLU A 292 -2.41 16.18 -4.32
C GLU A 292 -2.85 17.26 -5.33
N GLY A 293 -2.47 17.13 -6.60
CA GLY A 293 -2.80 18.07 -7.67
C GLY A 293 -4.30 18.14 -7.95
N HIS A 294 -5.02 17.01 -7.89
CA HIS A 294 -6.48 16.98 -7.95
C HIS A 294 -7.15 17.52 -6.67
N ALA A 295 -6.46 17.45 -5.52
CA ALA A 295 -6.94 18.05 -4.27
C ALA A 295 -6.73 19.59 -4.23
N VAL A 296 -5.73 20.12 -4.95
CA VAL A 296 -5.35 21.54 -4.95
C VAL A 296 -5.91 22.32 -6.16
N LEU A 297 -6.08 21.67 -7.32
CA LEU A 297 -6.63 22.28 -8.53
C LEU A 297 -7.97 21.64 -8.85
N GLY A 298 -9.06 22.32 -8.48
CA GLY A 298 -10.43 22.02 -8.93
C GLY A 298 -10.64 22.33 -10.42
N ILE A 299 -9.78 21.81 -11.28
CA ILE A 299 -9.86 21.93 -12.73
C ILE A 299 -10.06 20.52 -13.28
N ALA A 300 -11.26 20.30 -13.83
CA ALA A 300 -11.53 19.14 -14.66
C ALA A 300 -10.65 19.22 -15.90
N ASP A 301 -9.58 18.42 -15.94
CA ASP A 301 -8.91 18.06 -17.19
C ASP A 301 -9.45 16.69 -17.64
N ASP A 302 -9.91 16.65 -18.89
CA ASP A 302 -10.62 15.54 -19.56
C ASP A 302 -9.78 14.25 -19.78
N HIS A 303 -8.71 14.05 -19.02
CA HIS A 303 -7.76 12.95 -19.22
C HIS A 303 -7.49 12.09 -17.97
N TYR A 304 -8.30 12.19 -16.91
CA TYR A 304 -8.20 11.31 -15.74
C TYR A 304 -9.47 10.48 -15.52
N ALA A 305 -9.42 9.19 -15.89
CA ALA A 305 -10.53 8.24 -15.83
C ALA A 305 -10.39 7.24 -14.66
N GLY A 306 -10.20 7.75 -13.44
CA GLY A 306 -10.21 6.97 -12.20
C GLY A 306 -11.23 7.54 -11.20
N PRO A 307 -11.88 6.71 -10.37
CA PRO A 307 -12.91 7.20 -9.47
C PRO A 307 -12.28 8.10 -8.40
N LEU A 308 -12.88 9.27 -8.16
CA LEU A 308 -12.49 10.23 -7.13
C LEU A 308 -13.46 10.11 -5.94
N THR A 309 -12.97 10.34 -4.73
CA THR A 309 -13.80 10.69 -3.57
C THR A 309 -14.64 11.94 -3.87
N PRO A 310 -15.69 12.27 -3.08
CA PRO A 310 -16.49 13.45 -3.36
C PRO A 310 -15.60 14.69 -3.35
N VAL A 311 -15.62 15.42 -4.46
CA VAL A 311 -14.81 16.62 -4.63
C VAL A 311 -15.57 17.79 -4.04
N VAL A 312 -15.01 18.40 -2.98
CA VAL A 312 -15.55 19.60 -2.35
C VAL A 312 -15.03 20.82 -3.11
N THR A 313 -15.93 21.58 -3.73
CA THR A 313 -15.62 22.92 -4.25
C THR A 313 -16.07 23.99 -3.24
N SER A 314 -15.78 25.26 -3.53
CA SER A 314 -16.07 26.40 -2.63
C SER A 314 -17.55 26.55 -2.20
N LYS A 315 -18.51 25.97 -2.94
CA LYS A 315 -19.95 26.00 -2.60
C LYS A 315 -20.72 24.70 -2.91
N GLU A 316 -20.12 23.81 -3.69
CA GLU A 316 -20.79 22.63 -4.24
C GLU A 316 -19.94 21.38 -4.01
N VAL A 317 -20.56 20.27 -3.63
CA VAL A 317 -19.89 18.97 -3.45
C VAL A 317 -20.34 18.05 -4.58
N VAL A 318 -19.37 17.50 -5.31
CA VAL A 318 -19.62 16.52 -6.37
C VAL A 318 -19.45 15.14 -5.77
N PHE A 319 -20.55 14.44 -5.55
CA PHE A 319 -20.54 13.02 -5.21
C PHE A 319 -20.31 12.22 -6.49
N ALA A 320 -19.43 11.22 -6.44
CA ALA A 320 -19.10 10.37 -7.58
C ALA A 320 -18.89 8.91 -7.17
N ILE A 321 -19.35 7.97 -8.01
CA ILE A 321 -19.11 6.54 -7.80
C ILE A 321 -19.01 5.81 -9.16
N GLU A 322 -18.06 4.89 -9.28
CA GLU A 322 -17.97 4.01 -10.45
C GLU A 322 -18.99 2.86 -10.32
N ALA A 323 -19.94 2.80 -11.26
CA ALA A 323 -20.97 1.78 -11.33
C ALA A 323 -21.36 1.51 -12.80
N ARG A 324 -20.42 0.91 -13.55
CA ARG A 324 -20.52 0.73 -15.02
C ARG A 324 -21.74 -0.06 -15.51
N HIS A 325 -22.28 -0.93 -14.66
CA HIS A 325 -23.40 -1.80 -15.00
C HIS A 325 -24.68 -1.45 -14.23
N ALA A 326 -24.67 -0.36 -13.46
CA ALA A 326 -25.84 0.05 -12.71
C ALA A 326 -26.90 0.63 -13.63
N ALA A 327 -28.17 0.32 -13.36
CA ALA A 327 -29.31 0.94 -14.01
C ALA A 327 -29.73 2.24 -13.31
N GLN A 328 -29.51 2.32 -11.99
CA GLN A 328 -29.82 3.50 -11.19
C GLN A 328 -28.82 3.67 -10.06
N VAL A 329 -28.36 4.91 -9.87
CA VAL A 329 -27.56 5.29 -8.70
C VAL A 329 -28.15 6.52 -8.03
N GLN A 330 -28.18 6.51 -6.69
CA GLN A 330 -28.62 7.61 -5.86
C GLN A 330 -27.59 7.90 -4.77
N VAL A 331 -27.52 9.15 -4.30
CA VAL A 331 -26.72 9.53 -3.12
C VAL A 331 -27.60 10.14 -2.05
N MET A 332 -27.41 9.64 -0.82
CA MET A 332 -28.25 9.91 0.34
C MET A 332 -27.37 10.38 1.48
N GLY A 333 -27.82 11.34 2.26
CA GLY A 333 -27.08 11.77 3.42
C GLY A 333 -27.82 12.74 4.32
N ASP A 334 -27.11 13.29 5.28
CA ASP A 334 -27.67 14.28 6.21
C ASP A 334 -28.24 15.52 5.50
N PHE A 335 -27.78 15.80 4.27
CA PHE A 335 -28.17 16.97 3.49
C PHE A 335 -29.50 16.85 2.74
N ASN A 336 -30.04 15.65 2.62
CA ASN A 336 -31.38 15.42 2.06
C ASN A 336 -32.27 14.64 3.03
N ASP A 337 -31.96 14.71 4.33
CA ASP A 337 -32.64 13.97 5.40
C ASP A 337 -32.79 12.47 5.11
N TRP A 338 -31.83 11.89 4.37
CA TRP A 338 -31.89 10.51 3.91
C TRP A 338 -33.19 10.17 3.16
N ASN A 339 -33.69 11.10 2.33
CA ASN A 339 -34.88 10.93 1.48
C ASN A 339 -34.52 10.59 0.02
N LEU A 340 -35.24 9.62 -0.57
CA LEU A 340 -35.03 9.14 -1.94
C LEU A 340 -35.38 10.20 -2.99
N ASP A 341 -36.33 11.08 -2.70
CA ASP A 341 -36.80 12.07 -3.66
C ASP A 341 -35.70 13.05 -4.05
N GLY A 342 -35.36 13.10 -5.34
CA GLY A 342 -34.34 13.99 -5.88
C GLY A 342 -32.90 13.59 -5.53
N SER A 343 -32.67 12.33 -5.11
CA SER A 343 -31.35 11.79 -4.78
C SER A 343 -30.62 11.16 -5.98
N GLU A 344 -31.26 11.08 -7.15
CA GLU A 344 -30.70 10.43 -8.35
C GLU A 344 -29.40 11.08 -8.83
N MET A 345 -28.43 10.26 -9.21
CA MET A 345 -27.16 10.67 -9.80
C MET A 345 -27.25 10.60 -11.32
N GLU A 346 -26.47 11.44 -11.99
CA GLU A 346 -26.36 11.49 -13.45
C GLU A 346 -25.30 10.50 -13.94
N PRO A 347 -25.61 9.61 -14.90
CA PRO A 347 -24.63 8.66 -15.44
C PRO A 347 -23.68 9.31 -16.46
N GLY A 348 -22.41 8.89 -16.48
CA GLY A 348 -21.43 9.25 -17.52
C GLY A 348 -20.20 8.34 -17.55
N ASP A 349 -19.86 7.73 -18.70
CA ASP A 349 -18.69 6.85 -18.91
C ASP A 349 -18.41 5.82 -17.79
N GLY A 350 -19.48 5.28 -17.19
CA GLY A 350 -19.41 4.29 -16.11
C GLY A 350 -19.25 4.87 -14.70
N ILE A 351 -19.23 6.18 -14.56
CA ILE A 351 -19.21 6.95 -13.31
C ILE A 351 -20.54 7.68 -13.17
N TRP A 352 -21.13 7.63 -11.98
CA TRP A 352 -22.34 8.37 -11.65
C TRP A 352 -21.97 9.58 -10.81
N LYS A 353 -22.54 10.75 -11.11
CA LYS A 353 -22.20 12.02 -10.44
C LYS A 353 -23.45 12.75 -9.95
N LYS A 354 -23.35 13.45 -8.83
CA LYS A 354 -24.38 14.41 -8.38
C LYS A 354 -23.74 15.57 -7.66
N VAL A 355 -24.15 16.78 -8.02
CA VAL A 355 -23.70 18.01 -7.38
C VAL A 355 -24.71 18.41 -6.30
N VAL A 356 -24.23 18.68 -5.09
CA VAL A 356 -25.05 19.08 -3.93
C VAL A 356 -24.42 20.28 -3.25
N ASN A 357 -25.21 21.31 -2.97
CA ASN A 357 -24.74 22.50 -2.25
C ASN A 357 -24.75 22.24 -0.74
N LEU A 358 -23.56 22.18 -0.13
CA LEU A 358 -23.38 21.90 1.29
C LEU A 358 -22.65 23.05 1.98
N PRO A 359 -23.22 23.65 3.05
CA PRO A 359 -22.46 24.59 3.88
C PRO A 359 -21.32 23.87 4.63
N PRO A 360 -20.36 24.61 5.21
CA PRO A 360 -19.32 24.00 6.05
C PRO A 360 -19.92 23.18 7.18
N GLY A 361 -19.43 21.96 7.35
CA GLY A 361 -20.01 21.00 8.29
C GLY A 361 -19.52 19.57 8.05
N ARG A 362 -19.92 18.68 8.95
CA ARG A 362 -19.66 17.24 8.87
C ARG A 362 -20.96 16.55 8.46
N TYR A 363 -20.93 15.85 7.33
CA TYR A 363 -22.08 15.18 6.73
C TYR A 363 -21.80 13.69 6.60
N ARG A 364 -22.83 12.89 6.83
CA ARG A 364 -22.84 11.46 6.58
C ARG A 364 -23.58 11.18 5.29
N TYR A 365 -23.07 10.27 4.48
CA TYR A 365 -23.72 9.90 3.23
C TYR A 365 -23.45 8.44 2.83
N ARG A 366 -24.26 7.92 1.92
CA ARG A 366 -24.14 6.61 1.26
C ARG A 366 -24.69 6.68 -0.17
N TYR A 367 -24.27 5.74 -0.98
CA TYR A 367 -24.86 5.49 -2.30
C TYR A 367 -25.91 4.38 -2.23
N ILE A 368 -26.88 4.44 -3.14
CA ILE A 368 -27.77 3.33 -3.46
C ILE A 368 -27.52 2.99 -4.92
N VAL A 369 -26.98 1.79 -5.19
CA VAL A 369 -26.70 1.29 -6.54
C VAL A 369 -27.67 0.14 -6.81
N ASP A 370 -28.58 0.29 -7.78
CA ASP A 370 -29.63 -0.68 -8.10
C ASP A 370 -30.43 -1.17 -6.87
N GLY A 371 -30.82 -0.23 -6.01
CA GLY A 371 -31.57 -0.51 -4.78
C GLY A 371 -30.73 -1.07 -3.62
N ARG A 372 -29.40 -1.19 -3.76
CA ARG A 372 -28.50 -1.68 -2.70
C ARG A 372 -27.68 -0.56 -2.10
N TRP A 373 -27.70 -0.47 -0.77
CA TRP A 373 -26.92 0.50 -0.02
C TRP A 373 -25.42 0.19 -0.03
N GLN A 374 -24.61 1.18 -0.38
CA GLN A 374 -23.15 1.08 -0.45
C GLN A 374 -22.53 2.31 0.21
N SER A 375 -21.49 2.13 1.02
CA SER A 375 -20.63 3.25 1.41
C SER A 375 -19.81 3.72 0.21
N ASP A 376 -19.30 4.93 0.24
CA ASP A 376 -18.35 5.38 -0.76
C ASP A 376 -17.09 4.50 -0.70
N PRO A 377 -16.78 3.74 -1.77
CA PRO A 377 -15.69 2.77 -1.76
C PRO A 377 -14.29 3.42 -1.70
N LEU A 378 -14.21 4.72 -1.97
CA LEU A 378 -12.95 5.48 -1.94
C LEU A 378 -12.81 6.34 -0.69
N ASN A 379 -13.88 6.50 0.09
CA ASN A 379 -13.85 7.32 1.30
C ASN A 379 -13.49 6.46 2.52
N ALA A 380 -12.25 6.60 2.99
CA ALA A 380 -11.77 5.91 4.18
C ALA A 380 -12.37 6.45 5.50
N ALA A 381 -12.97 7.64 5.50
CA ALA A 381 -13.64 8.19 6.67
C ALA A 381 -15.07 7.66 6.75
N VAL A 382 -15.34 6.81 7.73
CA VAL A 382 -16.65 6.18 7.91
C VAL A 382 -17.09 6.15 9.37
N GLU A 383 -18.39 6.04 9.62
CA GLU A 383 -18.95 5.77 10.95
C GLU A 383 -20.04 4.69 10.91
N PRO A 384 -20.24 3.92 12.00
CA PRO A 384 -21.29 2.91 12.06
C PRO A 384 -22.69 3.50 11.85
N SER A 385 -23.49 2.87 10.97
CA SER A 385 -24.87 3.27 10.73
C SER A 385 -25.83 2.56 11.69
N PRO A 386 -26.86 3.25 12.24
CA PRO A 386 -27.89 2.63 13.08
C PRO A 386 -28.69 1.51 12.39
N TYR A 387 -28.66 1.48 11.05
CA TYR A 387 -29.42 0.53 10.22
C TYR A 387 -28.52 -0.54 9.57
N GLY A 388 -27.28 -0.67 10.03
CA GLY A 388 -26.31 -1.65 9.53
C GLY A 388 -25.38 -1.11 8.43
N GLY A 389 -24.13 -1.58 8.45
CA GLY A 389 -23.04 -1.06 7.61
C GLY A 389 -22.47 0.27 8.13
N HIS A 390 -21.74 0.98 7.29
CA HIS A 390 -21.12 2.25 7.62
C HIS A 390 -21.61 3.39 6.72
N ASN A 391 -21.74 4.58 7.28
CA ASN A 391 -21.93 5.81 6.54
C ASN A 391 -20.57 6.42 6.23
N SER A 392 -20.36 6.89 5.00
CA SER A 392 -19.18 7.66 4.64
C SER A 392 -19.30 9.07 5.22
N ILE A 393 -18.17 9.61 5.69
CA ILE A 393 -18.09 10.92 6.32
C ILE A 393 -17.46 11.90 5.34
N LEU A 394 -18.18 12.98 5.08
CA LEU A 394 -17.69 14.15 4.35
C LEU A 394 -17.51 15.31 5.34
N VAL A 395 -16.36 15.98 5.29
CA VAL A 395 -16.13 17.22 6.03
C VAL A 395 -15.95 18.34 5.00
N VAL A 396 -16.79 19.36 5.09
CA VAL A 396 -16.71 20.58 4.29
C VAL A 396 -16.08 21.66 5.16
N ASP A 397 -14.82 22.03 4.86
CA ASP A 397 -14.05 22.99 5.65
C ASP A 397 -14.47 24.45 5.41
N GLN A 398 -14.23 25.30 6.41
CA GLN A 398 -14.59 26.73 6.37
C GLN A 398 -13.75 27.59 5.41
N GLN A 399 -12.70 27.06 4.78
CA GLN A 399 -11.67 27.87 4.09
C GLN A 399 -12.02 28.38 2.68
N PHE A 400 -13.28 28.28 2.22
CA PHE A 400 -13.71 28.86 0.95
C PHE A 400 -14.99 29.70 1.03
N ALA A 401 -15.28 30.27 2.20
CA ALA A 401 -16.23 31.37 2.34
C ALA A 401 -15.52 32.72 2.14
N GLY A 402 -15.29 33.08 0.88
CA GLY A 402 -14.74 34.37 0.45
C GLY A 402 -14.88 34.56 -1.04
#